data_AF-A0A382MA50-F1
#
_entry.id   AF-A0A382MA50-F1
#
_cell.length_a   1.000
_cell.length_b   1.000
_cell.length_c   1.000
_cell.angle_alpha   90.00
_cell.angle_beta   90.00
_cell.angle_gamma   90.00
#
_symmetry.space_group_name_H-M   'P 1'
#
loop_
_entity.id
_entity.type
_entity.pdbx_description
1 polymer ?
#
loop_
_entity_poly.entity_id
_entity_poly.type
_entity_poly.pdbx_seq_one_letter_code
_entity_poly.pdbx_strand_id
1 'polypeptide(L)'
;MTCYYYRKFYYRAYFLTPPACAVSGTPRKKYKGETALFVFQNLHRYTLYIAIAIIVILTYDGIMSLFRGGTFGVGIGSIILLINPVLLAGYTFGCHAFRHLVGGNKDCLTCPHGSPTIRYRLWKGVSMLNGRHMFWAWISMVWVAFSDIYVRMVSSGQWIDLNTWEF
;
A
#
# COMPACT_ATOMS: atom_id res chain seq x y z
N MET A 1 5.34 13.96 10.26
CA MET A 1 6.07 13.01 9.38
C MET A 1 5.15 12.60 8.26
N THR A 2 5.44 13.15 7.10
CA THR A 2 4.93 12.69 5.80
C THR A 2 5.51 11.30 5.50
N CYS A 3 4.93 10.55 4.57
CA CYS A 3 5.57 9.32 4.11
C CYS A 3 6.97 9.69 3.59
N TYR A 4 8.01 9.28 4.34
CA TYR A 4 9.41 9.65 4.09
C TYR A 4 9.84 9.38 2.64
N TYR A 5 9.17 8.42 1.99
CA TYR A 5 9.33 8.11 0.58
C TYR A 5 8.95 9.28 -0.34
N TYR A 6 7.73 9.84 -0.24
CA TYR A 6 7.32 10.98 -1.07
C TYR A 6 8.22 12.18 -0.83
N ARG A 7 8.55 12.43 0.45
CA ARG A 7 9.54 13.43 0.86
C ARG A 7 10.84 13.29 0.10
N LYS A 8 11.43 12.09 0.15
CA LYS A 8 12.68 11.75 -0.55
C LYS A 8 12.54 11.90 -2.07
N PHE A 9 11.43 11.46 -2.66
CA PHE A 9 11.20 11.53 -4.10
C PHE A 9 11.19 12.98 -4.59
N TYR A 10 10.33 13.84 -4.04
CA TYR A 10 10.23 15.21 -4.56
C TYR A 10 11.46 16.05 -4.24
N TYR A 11 12.09 15.87 -3.07
CA TYR A 11 13.33 16.60 -2.77
C TYR A 11 14.48 16.19 -3.69
N ARG A 12 14.56 14.92 -4.11
CA ARG A 12 15.59 14.44 -5.04
C ARG A 12 15.28 14.77 -6.49
N ALA A 13 14.08 14.44 -6.96
CA ALA A 13 13.70 14.53 -8.37
C ALA A 13 13.34 15.96 -8.81
N TYR A 14 12.63 16.73 -7.97
CA TYR A 14 12.17 18.07 -8.34
C TYR A 14 13.01 19.19 -7.76
N PHE A 15 13.55 19.02 -6.54
CA PHE A 15 14.33 20.08 -5.86
C PHE A 15 15.83 19.86 -5.81
N LEU A 16 16.33 18.72 -6.29
CA LEU A 16 17.76 18.40 -6.32
C LEU A 16 18.45 18.69 -4.96
N THR A 17 17.80 18.34 -3.84
CA THR A 17 18.26 18.71 -2.49
C THR A 17 18.51 17.49 -1.58
N PRO A 18 19.72 16.90 -1.57
CA PRO A 18 20.58 16.57 -2.71
C PRO A 18 20.01 15.39 -3.52
N PRO A 19 20.24 15.31 -4.85
CA PRO A 19 19.69 14.23 -5.68
C PRO A 19 20.29 12.85 -5.37
N ALA A 20 21.56 12.81 -4.95
CA ALA A 20 22.27 11.60 -4.56
C ALA A 20 23.24 11.90 -3.40
N CYS A 21 23.74 10.86 -2.72
CA CYS A 21 24.63 11.01 -1.57
C CYS A 21 25.98 11.67 -1.93
N ALA A 22 26.43 11.52 -3.18
CA ALA A 22 27.70 12.08 -3.67
C ALA A 22 27.52 13.42 -4.40
N VAL A 23 26.30 13.93 -4.57
CA VAL A 23 26.03 15.14 -5.37
C VAL A 23 25.51 16.23 -4.45
N SER A 24 26.20 17.37 -4.41
CA SER A 24 25.76 18.54 -3.63
C SER A 24 24.40 19.02 -4.13
N GLY A 25 23.50 19.31 -3.20
CA GLY A 25 22.17 19.81 -3.55
C GLY A 25 22.20 21.28 -3.98
N THR A 26 21.14 21.72 -4.67
CA THR A 26 20.99 23.12 -5.05
C THR A 26 21.02 24.03 -3.81
N PRO A 27 21.87 25.07 -3.77
CA PRO A 27 22.01 25.93 -2.60
C PRO A 27 20.69 26.62 -2.27
N ARG A 28 20.16 26.36 -1.07
CA ARG A 28 18.93 26.98 -0.55
C ARG A 28 19.26 27.95 0.57
N LYS A 29 18.84 29.21 0.42
CA LYS A 29 19.09 30.28 1.41
C LYS A 29 18.39 30.04 2.76
N LYS A 30 17.13 29.57 2.76
CA LYS A 30 16.34 29.24 3.96
C LYS A 30 15.37 28.10 3.70
N TYR A 31 15.35 27.09 4.57
CA TYR A 31 14.34 26.02 4.54
C TYR A 31 13.06 26.52 5.24
N LYS A 32 11.97 26.68 4.48
CA LYS A 32 10.67 27.14 5.00
C LYS A 32 9.76 26.01 5.51
N GLY A 33 10.29 24.79 5.65
CA GLY A 33 9.48 23.62 5.98
C GLY A 33 8.53 23.20 4.85
N GLU A 34 7.66 22.24 5.16
CA GLU A 34 6.57 21.80 4.28
C GLU A 34 5.37 22.76 4.43
N THR A 35 5.50 23.99 3.93
CA THR A 35 4.42 25.00 3.91
C THR A 35 3.67 24.99 2.57
N ALA A 36 2.45 25.54 2.55
CA ALA A 36 1.57 25.60 1.37
C ALA A 36 1.25 24.23 0.74
N LEU A 37 1.66 23.98 -0.51
CA LEU A 37 1.33 22.73 -1.25
C LEU A 37 1.87 21.46 -0.57
N PHE A 38 2.92 21.56 0.25
CA PHE A 38 3.48 20.41 0.96
C PHE A 38 2.69 20.02 2.22
N VAL A 39 1.63 20.76 2.58
CA VAL A 39 0.69 20.36 3.64
C VAL A 39 -0.04 19.07 3.26
N PHE A 40 -0.33 18.85 1.97
CA PHE A 40 -0.93 17.60 1.49
C PHE A 40 -0.05 16.38 1.81
N GLN A 41 1.28 16.54 1.80
CA GLN A 41 2.20 15.47 2.18
C GLN A 41 2.04 15.10 3.66
N ASN A 42 1.64 16.06 4.51
CA ASN A 42 1.33 15.83 5.91
C ASN A 42 -0.03 15.14 6.09
N LEU A 43 -1.00 15.41 5.21
CA LEU A 43 -2.27 14.68 5.14
C LEU A 43 -2.08 13.20 4.76
N HIS A 44 -1.10 12.89 3.88
CA HIS A 44 -0.77 11.52 3.47
C HIS A 44 -0.35 10.60 4.64
N ARG A 45 -0.10 11.15 5.83
CA ARG A 45 0.04 10.34 7.04
C ARG A 45 -1.28 9.66 7.42
N TYR A 46 -2.40 10.37 7.30
CA TYR A 46 -3.71 9.89 7.73
C TYR A 46 -4.34 8.95 6.70
N THR A 47 -3.90 9.00 5.44
CA THR A 47 -4.39 8.10 4.39
C THR A 47 -4.05 6.64 4.66
N LEU A 48 -3.04 6.34 5.50
CA LEU A 48 -2.77 4.96 5.93
C LEU A 48 -3.99 4.33 6.63
N TYR A 49 -4.64 5.06 7.53
CA TYR A 49 -5.81 4.53 8.27
C TYR A 49 -7.00 4.30 7.34
N ILE A 50 -7.21 5.22 6.40
CA ILE A 50 -8.25 5.10 5.38
C ILE A 50 -7.96 3.91 4.46
N ALA A 51 -6.70 3.74 4.03
CA ALA A 51 -6.30 2.61 3.18
C ALA A 51 -6.51 1.26 3.87
N ILE A 52 -6.20 1.15 5.17
CA ILE A 52 -6.49 -0.06 5.95
C ILE A 52 -8.00 -0.35 5.96
N ALA A 53 -8.84 0.67 6.17
CA ALA A 53 -10.29 0.49 6.13
C ALA A 53 -10.78 0.02 4.75
N ILE A 54 -10.27 0.61 3.67
CA ILE A 54 -10.61 0.21 2.28
C ILE A 54 -10.18 -1.24 2.02
N ILE A 55 -9.00 -1.68 2.48
CA ILE A 55 -8.57 -3.07 2.31
C ILE A 55 -9.54 -4.03 3.00
N VAL A 56 -10.03 -3.70 4.19
CA VAL A 56 -11.01 -4.53 4.90
C VAL A 56 -12.31 -4.65 4.10
N ILE A 57 -12.81 -3.53 3.57
CA ILE A 57 -14.02 -3.50 2.73
C ILE A 57 -13.80 -4.33 1.45
N LEU A 58 -12.72 -4.11 0.71
CA LEU A 58 -12.41 -4.86 -0.50
C LEU A 58 -12.20 -6.36 -0.24
N THR A 59 -11.66 -6.72 0.93
CA THR A 59 -11.55 -8.13 1.33
C THR A 59 -12.93 -8.73 1.58
N TYR A 60 -13.82 -7.98 2.23
CA TYR A 60 -15.21 -8.41 2.42
C TYR A 60 -15.94 -8.58 1.09
N ASP A 61 -15.83 -7.61 0.17
CA ASP A 61 -16.44 -7.66 -1.16
C ASP A 61 -15.90 -8.84 -1.98
N GLY A 62 -14.58 -9.09 -1.91
CA GLY A 62 -13.95 -10.24 -2.54
C GLY A 62 -14.47 -11.57 -1.99
N ILE A 63 -14.67 -11.69 -0.68
CA ILE A 63 -15.28 -12.89 -0.08
C ILE A 63 -16.75 -13.03 -0.50
N MET A 64 -17.50 -11.93 -0.49
CA MET A 64 -18.91 -11.92 -0.90
C MET A 64 -19.08 -12.32 -2.37
N SER A 65 -18.11 -11.98 -3.21
CA SER A 65 -18.09 -12.38 -4.63
C SER A 65 -17.98 -13.90 -4.85
N LEU A 66 -17.68 -14.70 -3.81
CA LEU A 66 -17.68 -16.16 -3.86
C LEU A 66 -19.06 -16.77 -3.55
N PHE A 67 -20.06 -15.96 -3.22
CA PHE A 67 -21.39 -16.45 -2.87
C PHE A 67 -22.45 -15.82 -3.77
N ARG A 68 -23.20 -16.65 -4.48
CA ARG A 68 -24.36 -16.23 -5.28
C ARG A 68 -25.59 -16.97 -4.78
N GLY A 69 -26.57 -16.24 -4.24
CA GLY A 69 -27.80 -16.83 -3.70
C GLY A 69 -27.58 -17.85 -2.56
N GLY A 70 -26.49 -17.72 -1.79
CA GLY A 70 -26.12 -18.67 -0.73
C GLY A 70 -25.34 -19.89 -1.21
N THR A 71 -25.10 -20.04 -2.51
CA THR A 71 -24.26 -21.11 -3.08
C THR A 71 -22.82 -20.64 -3.24
N PHE A 72 -21.87 -21.45 -2.78
CA PHE A 72 -20.45 -21.20 -2.99
C PHE A 72 -20.07 -21.50 -4.43
N GLY A 73 -19.22 -20.65 -4.99
CA GLY A 73 -18.61 -20.89 -6.29
C GLY A 73 -17.43 -19.97 -6.50
N VAL A 74 -16.82 -20.10 -7.67
CA VAL A 74 -15.64 -19.32 -8.04
C VAL A 74 -15.81 -18.86 -9.47
N GLY A 75 -15.82 -17.54 -9.66
CA GLY A 75 -15.69 -16.90 -10.96
C GLY A 75 -14.30 -16.36 -11.18
N ILE A 76 -13.94 -16.11 -12.44
CA ILE A 76 -12.73 -15.35 -12.78
C ILE A 76 -12.78 -13.97 -12.11
N GLY A 77 -13.95 -13.32 -12.11
CA GLY A 77 -14.20 -12.06 -11.43
C GLY A 77 -13.90 -12.14 -9.94
N SER A 78 -14.33 -13.20 -9.26
CA SER A 78 -14.09 -13.40 -7.82
C SER A 78 -12.60 -13.55 -7.52
N ILE A 79 -11.84 -14.26 -8.36
CA ILE A 79 -10.38 -14.38 -8.23
C ILE A 79 -9.72 -13.00 -8.39
N ILE A 80 -10.12 -12.23 -9.40
CA ILE A 80 -9.59 -10.88 -9.64
C ILE A 80 -9.86 -9.97 -8.44
N LEU A 81 -11.08 -10.01 -7.91
CA LEU A 81 -11.50 -9.23 -6.74
C LEU A 81 -10.80 -9.65 -5.46
N LEU A 82 -10.43 -10.92 -5.28
CA LEU A 82 -9.66 -11.40 -4.12
C LEU A 82 -8.18 -11.04 -4.20
N ILE A 83 -7.58 -11.06 -5.40
CA ILE A 83 -6.18 -10.65 -5.58
C ILE A 83 -6.01 -9.16 -5.29
N ASN A 84 -7.01 -8.34 -5.60
CA ASN A 84 -6.97 -6.89 -5.44
C ASN A 84 -6.60 -6.42 -4.01
N PRO A 85 -7.33 -6.78 -2.94
CA PRO A 85 -6.99 -6.40 -1.58
C PRO A 85 -5.65 -7.00 -1.11
N VAL A 86 -5.22 -8.15 -1.63
CA VAL A 86 -3.91 -8.74 -1.29
C VAL A 86 -2.76 -7.88 -1.81
N LEU A 87 -2.86 -7.40 -3.05
CA LEU A 87 -1.85 -6.49 -3.63
C LEU A 87 -1.84 -5.14 -2.92
N LEU A 88 -3.03 -4.59 -2.61
CA LEU A 88 -3.16 -3.34 -1.86
C LEU A 88 -2.64 -3.46 -0.43
N ALA A 89 -2.86 -4.61 0.22
CA ALA A 89 -2.31 -4.93 1.53
C ALA A 89 -0.78 -4.98 1.48
N GLY A 90 -0.18 -5.61 0.47
CA GLY A 90 1.27 -5.61 0.26
C GLY A 90 1.85 -4.19 0.17
N TYR A 91 1.19 -3.30 -0.56
CA TYR A 91 1.58 -1.89 -0.66
C TYR A 91 1.40 -1.16 0.68
N THR A 92 0.24 -1.29 1.32
CA THR A 92 -0.14 -0.56 2.54
C THR A 92 0.69 -1.00 3.75
N PHE A 93 0.83 -2.30 3.98
CA PHE A 93 1.65 -2.84 5.07
C PHE A 93 3.15 -2.74 4.78
N GLY A 94 3.56 -2.57 3.53
CA GLY A 94 4.94 -2.22 3.17
C GLY A 94 5.30 -0.75 3.38
N CYS A 95 4.38 0.12 3.80
CA CYS A 95 4.68 1.55 3.88
C CYS A 95 5.58 1.92 5.08
N HIS A 96 6.35 3.00 4.94
CA HIS A 96 7.22 3.49 6.02
C HIS A 96 6.44 3.93 7.27
N ALA A 97 5.22 4.45 7.09
CA ALA A 97 4.36 4.86 8.19
C ALA A 97 3.91 3.65 9.02
N PHE A 98 3.55 2.54 8.37
CA PHE A 98 3.19 1.29 9.04
C PHE A 98 4.39 0.65 9.75
N ARG A 99 5.58 0.68 9.13
CA ARG A 99 6.83 0.25 9.80
C ARG A 99 7.10 1.02 11.09
N HIS A 100 6.85 2.32 11.08
CA HIS A 100 6.97 3.16 12.27
C HIS A 100 5.85 2.87 13.28
N LEU A 101 4.63 2.57 12.84
CA LEU A 101 3.54 2.17 13.74
C LEU A 101 3.87 0.85 14.48
N VAL A 102 4.49 -0.11 13.79
CA VAL A 102 4.84 -1.42 14.34
C VAL A 102 6.07 -1.39 15.25
N GLY A 103 7.08 -0.55 14.96
CA GLY A 103 8.36 -0.57 15.68
C GLY A 103 8.97 0.79 16.09
N GLY A 104 8.33 1.91 15.80
CA GLY A 104 8.91 3.26 15.90
C GLY A 104 8.82 3.96 17.25
N ASN A 105 8.55 3.25 18.35
CA ASN A 105 8.38 3.85 19.69
C ASN A 105 9.13 3.08 20.80
N LYS A 106 10.18 2.34 20.43
CA LYS A 106 11.04 1.62 21.36
C LYS A 106 12.48 1.67 20.87
N ASP A 107 13.39 2.11 21.73
CA ASP A 107 14.83 2.12 21.45
C ASP A 107 15.43 0.70 21.46
N CYS A 108 14.69 -0.28 21.97
CA CYS A 108 15.10 -1.67 22.03
C CYS A 108 14.02 -2.58 21.43
N LEU A 109 14.33 -3.20 20.27
CA LEU A 109 13.46 -4.20 19.62
C LEU A 109 13.70 -5.62 20.17
N THR A 110 14.86 -5.85 20.79
CA THR A 110 15.30 -7.11 21.41
C THR A 110 16.04 -6.76 22.71
N CYS A 111 15.34 -6.80 23.85
CA CYS A 111 15.92 -6.54 25.17
C CYS A 111 16.86 -7.68 25.64
N PRO A 112 17.68 -7.50 26.70
CA PRO A 112 18.86 -8.32 27.00
C PRO A 112 18.64 -9.83 27.17
N HIS A 113 17.40 -10.30 27.37
CA HIS A 113 17.06 -11.72 27.46
C HIS A 113 16.68 -12.38 26.12
N GLY A 114 17.19 -11.86 25.00
CA GLY A 114 17.47 -12.63 23.77
C GLY A 114 16.29 -13.24 23.00
N SER A 115 15.04 -13.16 23.50
CA SER A 115 13.91 -13.71 22.78
C SER A 115 13.42 -12.74 21.70
N PRO A 116 13.26 -13.19 20.43
CA PRO A 116 12.73 -12.34 19.38
C PRO A 116 11.28 -12.01 19.69
N THR A 117 11.02 -10.77 20.08
CA THR A 117 9.66 -10.30 20.35
C THR A 117 8.80 -10.42 19.08
N ILE A 118 7.50 -10.68 19.23
CA ILE A 118 6.54 -10.72 18.12
C ILE A 118 6.62 -9.41 17.31
N ARG A 119 6.85 -8.28 17.98
CA ARG A 119 7.08 -6.97 17.36
C ARG A 119 8.31 -6.93 16.47
N TYR A 120 9.44 -7.51 16.89
CA TYR A 120 10.63 -7.60 16.03
C TYR A 120 10.37 -8.44 14.78
N ARG A 121 9.62 -9.55 14.89
CA ARG A 121 9.22 -10.38 13.74
C ARG A 121 8.33 -9.60 12.77
N LEU A 122 7.32 -8.89 13.28
CA LEU A 122 6.44 -8.04 12.48
C LEU A 122 7.22 -6.90 11.82
N TRP A 123 8.07 -6.20 12.57
CA TRP A 123 8.92 -5.13 12.03
C TRP A 123 9.88 -5.64 10.95
N LYS A 124 10.46 -6.84 11.11
CA LYS A 124 11.32 -7.47 10.12
C LYS A 124 10.54 -7.81 8.84
N GLY A 125 9.34 -8.37 8.97
CA GLY A 125 8.45 -8.65 7.83
C GLY A 125 8.04 -7.38 7.08
N VAL A 126 7.60 -6.35 7.82
CA VAL A 126 7.26 -5.04 7.24
C VAL A 126 8.48 -4.38 6.58
N SER A 127 9.68 -4.54 7.15
CA SER A 127 10.91 -3.99 6.57
C SER A 127 11.28 -4.69 5.25
N MET A 128 11.03 -6.01 5.15
CA MET A 128 11.19 -6.76 3.90
C MET A 128 10.22 -6.27 2.82
N LEU A 129 8.93 -6.09 3.17
CA LEU A 129 7.93 -5.54 2.26
C LEU A 129 8.25 -4.09 1.84
N ASN A 130 8.75 -3.28 2.79
CA ASN A 130 9.12 -1.90 2.55
C ASN A 130 10.27 -1.75 1.53
N GLY A 131 11.22 -2.69 1.50
CA GLY A 131 12.30 -2.70 0.50
C GLY A 131 11.79 -2.76 -0.94
N ARG A 132 10.59 -3.31 -1.17
CA ARG A 132 9.93 -3.40 -2.50
C ARG A 132 8.66 -2.55 -2.57
N HIS A 133 8.51 -1.53 -1.73
CA HIS A 133 7.29 -0.72 -1.65
C HIS A 133 6.86 -0.09 -3.00
N MET A 134 7.81 0.39 -3.80
CA MET A 134 7.53 0.90 -5.15
C MET A 134 6.96 -0.16 -6.09
N PHE A 135 7.48 -1.39 -6.03
CA PHE A 135 7.01 -2.50 -6.85
C PHE A 135 5.57 -2.87 -6.49
N TRP A 136 5.27 -2.98 -5.20
CA TRP A 136 3.91 -3.23 -4.73
C TRP A 136 2.95 -2.12 -5.17
N ALA A 137 3.36 -0.86 -5.15
CA ALA A 137 2.55 0.27 -5.61
C ALA A 137 2.16 0.14 -7.09
N TRP A 138 3.13 -0.14 -7.96
CA TRP A 138 2.88 -0.26 -9.40
C TRP A 138 1.98 -1.44 -9.73
N ILE A 139 2.26 -2.60 -9.15
CA ILE A 139 1.43 -3.79 -9.38
C ILE A 139 0.01 -3.58 -8.87
N SER A 140 -0.15 -3.02 -7.67
CA SER A 140 -1.49 -2.75 -7.13
C SER A 140 -2.26 -1.74 -7.99
N MET A 141 -1.61 -0.68 -8.47
CA MET A 141 -2.29 0.33 -9.31
C MET A 141 -2.74 -0.25 -10.65
N VAL A 142 -1.87 -1.02 -11.31
CA VAL A 142 -2.23 -1.68 -12.58
C VAL A 142 -3.35 -2.70 -12.35
N TRP A 143 -3.27 -3.46 -11.26
CA TRP A 143 -4.29 -4.47 -10.96
C TRP A 143 -5.65 -3.87 -10.61
N VAL A 144 -5.71 -2.78 -9.84
CA VAL A 144 -6.96 -2.06 -9.56
C VAL A 144 -7.59 -1.56 -10.86
N ALA A 145 -6.80 -0.92 -11.73
CA ALA A 145 -7.31 -0.44 -13.01
C ALA A 145 -7.84 -1.60 -13.87
N PHE A 146 -7.14 -2.73 -13.85
CA PHE A 146 -7.59 -3.94 -14.53
C PHE A 146 -8.88 -4.51 -13.92
N SER A 147 -9.00 -4.59 -12.59
CA SER A 147 -10.21 -5.07 -11.93
C SER A 147 -11.42 -4.19 -12.25
N ASP A 148 -11.24 -2.87 -12.27
CA ASP A 148 -12.32 -1.93 -12.59
C ASP A 148 -12.78 -2.08 -14.04
N ILE A 149 -11.84 -2.24 -14.97
CA ILE A 149 -12.14 -2.53 -16.37
C ILE A 149 -12.87 -3.88 -16.47
N TYR A 150 -12.36 -4.93 -15.84
CA TYR A 150 -12.96 -6.26 -15.88
C TYR A 150 -14.42 -6.23 -15.40
N VAL A 151 -14.68 -5.67 -14.22
CA VAL A 151 -16.03 -5.56 -13.64
C VAL A 151 -16.93 -4.73 -14.55
N ARG A 152 -16.43 -3.63 -15.14
CA ARG A 152 -17.20 -2.82 -16.08
C ARG A 152 -17.53 -3.55 -17.38
N MET A 153 -16.59 -4.32 -17.93
CA MET A 153 -16.79 -5.08 -19.15
C MET A 153 -17.79 -6.22 -18.94
N VAL A 154 -17.71 -6.90 -17.79
CA VAL A 154 -18.69 -7.93 -17.40
C VAL A 154 -20.07 -7.32 -17.15
N SER A 155 -20.16 -6.20 -16.42
CA SER A 155 -21.45 -5.56 -16.13
C SER A 155 -22.12 -4.95 -17.36
N SER A 156 -21.35 -4.53 -18.36
CA SER A 156 -21.86 -4.07 -19.66
C SER A 156 -22.21 -5.22 -20.61
N GLY A 157 -22.00 -6.48 -20.21
CA GLY A 157 -22.27 -7.67 -21.02
C GLY A 157 -21.30 -7.87 -22.19
N GLN A 158 -20.21 -7.10 -22.25
CA GLN A 158 -19.19 -7.24 -23.29
C GLN A 158 -18.29 -8.44 -23.03
N TRP A 159 -18.03 -8.77 -21.76
CA TRP A 159 -17.29 -9.95 -21.34
C TRP A 159 -18.17 -10.91 -20.54
N ILE A 160 -17.93 -12.20 -20.70
CA ILE A 160 -18.60 -13.26 -19.96
C ILE A 160 -17.69 -13.67 -18.80
N ASP A 161 -18.20 -13.59 -17.58
CA ASP A 161 -17.49 -14.11 -16.41
C ASP A 161 -17.65 -15.62 -16.33
N LEU A 162 -16.59 -16.36 -16.65
CA LEU A 162 -16.60 -17.81 -16.49
C LEU A 162 -16.66 -18.14 -15.00
N ASN A 163 -17.70 -18.86 -14.60
CA ASN A 163 -18.02 -19.11 -13.22
C ASN A 163 -18.63 -20.49 -13.01
N THR A 164 -18.65 -20.95 -11.75
CA THR A 164 -19.18 -22.27 -11.38
C THR A 164 -20.63 -22.24 -10.89
N TRP A 165 -21.29 -21.08 -10.85
CA TRP A 165 -22.68 -20.94 -10.38
C TRP A 165 -23.70 -21.14 -11.51
N GLU A 166 -23.29 -20.86 -12.74
CA GLU A 166 -24.11 -21.02 -13.93
C GLU A 166 -23.78 -22.37 -14.57
N PHE A 167 -24.57 -23.39 -14.22
CA PHE A 167 -24.69 -24.66 -14.96
C PHE A 167 -25.91 -24.60 -15.88
#